data_AF-A0A946XRT5-F1
#
_entry.id   AF-A0A946XRT5-F1
#
_cell.length_a   1.000
_cell.length_b   1.000
_cell.length_c   1.000
_cell.angle_alpha   90.00
_cell.angle_beta   90.00
_cell.angle_gamma   90.00
#
_symmetry.space_group_name_H-M   'P 1'
#
loop_
_entity.id
_entity.type
_entity.pdbx_description
1 polymer ?
#
loop_
_entity_poly.entity_id
_entity_poly.type
_entity_poly.pdbx_seq_one_letter_code
_entity_poly.pdbx_strand_id
1 'polypeptide(L)'
;PATRDNKPFIRWAALCGTFSDPESRRTTYKTTQSDSELFPIYETDSAKLTVIGGTAEPKNPRPGDIVTVTANKDENPNQKDFLFWATDPPIKIDQPYNRSVKFCMPSTNITVSAKPRL
;
A
#
# COMPACT_ATOMS: atom_id res chain seq x y z
N PRO A 1 -17.08 -0.01 -9.19
CA PRO A 1 -18.36 0.73 -9.29
C PRO A 1 -18.13 2.14 -9.86
N ALA A 2 -19.19 2.86 -10.26
CA ALA A 2 -19.05 4.28 -10.66
C ALA A 2 -18.56 5.15 -9.50
N THR A 3 -19.08 4.84 -8.31
CA THR A 3 -18.80 5.53 -7.07
C THR A 3 -18.67 4.50 -5.95
N ARG A 4 -17.97 4.88 -4.88
CA ARG A 4 -17.99 4.19 -3.58
C ARG A 4 -18.14 5.24 -2.51
N ASP A 5 -19.11 5.10 -1.62
CA ASP A 5 -19.39 6.09 -0.57
C ASP A 5 -19.57 7.52 -1.13
N ASN A 6 -20.30 7.63 -2.26
CA ASN A 6 -20.47 8.85 -3.06
C ASN A 6 -19.19 9.47 -3.65
N LYS A 7 -18.04 8.82 -3.52
CA LYS A 7 -16.79 9.26 -4.15
C LYS A 7 -16.64 8.63 -5.55
N PRO A 8 -16.37 9.43 -6.59
CA PRO A 8 -16.20 8.91 -7.95
C PRO A 8 -14.96 8.02 -8.08
N PHE A 9 -15.06 7.03 -8.96
CA PHE A 9 -13.89 6.30 -9.44
C PHE A 9 -12.94 7.27 -10.16
N ILE A 10 -11.64 7.15 -9.87
CA ILE A 10 -10.58 7.95 -10.48
C ILE A 10 -9.78 7.11 -11.47
N ARG A 11 -9.25 5.97 -11.01
CA ARG A 11 -8.42 5.10 -11.84
C ARG A 11 -8.23 3.71 -11.24
N TRP A 12 -7.69 2.81 -12.05
CA TRP A 12 -7.11 1.56 -11.58
C TRP A 12 -5.64 1.75 -11.15
N ALA A 13 -5.23 0.97 -10.16
CA ALA A 13 -3.84 0.78 -9.77
C ALA A 13 -3.54 -0.71 -9.68
N ALA A 14 -2.28 -1.10 -9.85
CA ALA A 14 -1.85 -2.48 -9.69
C ALA A 14 -0.44 -2.54 -9.09
N LEU A 15 -0.15 -3.57 -8.31
CA LEU A 15 1.22 -3.81 -7.82
C LEU A 15 2.17 -4.17 -8.97
N CYS A 16 1.67 -4.95 -9.94
CA CYS A 16 2.38 -5.39 -11.13
C CYS A 16 1.48 -5.26 -12.37
N GLY A 17 2.08 -5.30 -13.57
CA GLY A 17 1.33 -5.21 -14.83
C GLY A 17 0.87 -3.79 -15.17
N THR A 18 0.06 -3.67 -16.21
CA THR A 18 -0.41 -2.36 -16.71
C THR A 18 -1.84 -2.41 -17.23
N PHE A 19 -2.54 -1.27 -17.18
CA PHE A 19 -3.85 -1.09 -17.81
C PHE A 19 -3.68 -0.34 -19.13
N SER A 20 -4.48 -0.70 -20.14
CA SER A 20 -4.49 0.02 -21.42
C SER A 20 -5.02 1.45 -21.27
N ASP A 21 -5.98 1.63 -20.39
CA ASP A 21 -6.51 2.91 -19.94
C ASP A 21 -6.86 2.79 -18.46
N PRO A 22 -6.01 3.27 -17.54
CA PRO A 22 -6.28 3.16 -16.11
C PRO A 22 -7.44 4.05 -15.64
N GLU A 23 -7.80 5.12 -16.35
CA GLU A 23 -8.86 6.07 -15.96
C GLU A 23 -10.24 5.62 -16.42
N SER A 24 -10.31 4.72 -17.42
CA SER A 24 -11.56 4.08 -17.78
C SER A 24 -11.98 3.01 -16.76
N ARG A 25 -13.24 3.12 -16.29
CA ARG A 25 -13.90 2.08 -15.47
C ARG A 25 -13.95 0.72 -16.15
N ARG A 26 -13.87 0.67 -17.49
CA ARG A 26 -13.84 -0.56 -18.29
C ARG A 26 -12.59 -0.54 -19.16
N THR A 27 -11.62 -1.37 -18.81
CA THR A 27 -10.29 -1.38 -19.42
C THR A 27 -9.77 -2.80 -19.55
N THR A 28 -8.66 -2.97 -20.26
CA THR A 28 -7.93 -4.23 -20.35
C THR A 28 -6.70 -4.18 -19.46
N TYR A 29 -6.44 -5.26 -18.75
CA TYR A 29 -5.25 -5.42 -17.92
C TYR A 29 -4.26 -6.38 -18.58
N LYS A 30 -3.01 -5.98 -18.68
CA LYS A 30 -1.89 -6.82 -19.13
C LYS A 30 -1.13 -7.31 -17.91
N THR A 31 -1.23 -8.60 -17.64
CA THR A 31 -0.52 -9.26 -16.54
C THR A 31 0.98 -9.44 -16.82
N THR A 32 1.75 -9.63 -15.76
CA THR A 32 3.12 -10.14 -15.80
C THR A 32 3.14 -11.63 -15.41
N GLN A 33 4.32 -12.24 -15.34
CA GLN A 33 4.51 -13.62 -14.83
C GLN A 33 4.50 -13.70 -13.29
N SER A 34 4.04 -12.65 -12.62
CA SER A 34 3.97 -12.58 -11.15
C SER A 34 2.56 -12.24 -10.74
N ASP A 35 2.19 -12.67 -9.54
CA ASP A 35 0.91 -12.30 -8.95
C ASP A 35 0.77 -10.78 -8.87
N SER A 36 -0.45 -10.30 -9.11
CA SER A 36 -0.76 -8.89 -9.05
C SER A 36 -2.11 -8.68 -8.38
N GLU A 37 -2.18 -7.63 -7.57
CA GLU A 37 -3.42 -7.16 -6.98
C GLU A 37 -3.85 -5.89 -7.72
N LEU A 38 -5.14 -5.81 -8.07
CA LEU A 38 -5.75 -4.72 -8.82
C LEU A 38 -6.64 -3.92 -7.88
N PHE A 39 -6.48 -2.60 -7.86
CA PHE A 39 -7.15 -1.71 -6.92
C PHE A 39 -7.96 -0.66 -7.69
N PRO A 40 -9.29 -0.58 -7.46
CA PRO A 40 -10.06 0.58 -7.89
C PRO A 40 -9.82 1.73 -6.93
N ILE A 41 -9.34 2.86 -7.44
CA ILE A 41 -9.06 4.06 -6.67
C ILE A 41 -10.22 5.02 -6.83
N TYR A 42 -10.78 5.43 -5.69
CA TYR A 42 -11.86 6.41 -5.63
C TYR A 42 -11.33 7.72 -5.05
N GLU A 43 -11.99 8.81 -5.41
CA GLU A 43 -11.69 10.14 -4.88
C GLU A 43 -11.76 10.14 -3.36
N THR A 44 -10.94 10.97 -2.73
CA THR A 44 -10.91 11.12 -1.27
C THR A 44 -10.44 12.52 -0.93
N ASP A 45 -11.00 13.08 0.14
CA ASP A 45 -10.71 14.46 0.53
C ASP A 45 -9.36 14.55 1.27
N SER A 46 -8.93 13.45 1.91
CA SER A 46 -7.59 13.32 2.49
C SER A 46 -7.30 11.88 2.94
N ALA A 47 -6.38 11.19 2.26
CA ALA A 47 -5.78 9.95 2.75
C ALA A 47 -4.34 10.22 3.20
N LYS A 48 -3.97 9.72 4.38
CA LYS A 48 -2.64 9.88 4.98
C LYS A 48 -2.04 8.53 5.31
N LEU A 49 -0.75 8.38 5.01
CA LEU A 49 0.07 7.27 5.46
C LEU A 49 0.83 7.67 6.73
N THR A 50 0.74 6.84 7.76
CA THR A 50 1.62 6.90 8.94
C THR A 50 2.46 5.63 9.00
N VAL A 51 3.78 5.75 9.15
CA VAL A 51 4.67 4.59 9.33
C VAL A 51 5.32 4.66 10.70
N ILE A 52 5.19 3.59 11.47
CA ILE A 52 5.79 3.45 12.80
C ILE A 52 6.88 2.39 12.74
N GLY A 53 8.09 2.73 13.19
CA GLY A 53 9.24 1.82 13.20
C GLY A 53 9.86 1.56 11.82
N GLY A 54 9.60 2.44 10.85
CA GLY A 54 10.15 2.35 9.49
C GLY A 54 10.00 3.64 8.70
N THR A 55 10.33 3.55 7.41
CA THR A 55 10.16 4.62 6.42
C THR A 55 9.28 4.17 5.26
N ALA A 56 8.77 5.12 4.48
CA ALA A 56 8.01 4.88 3.25
C ALA A 56 8.61 5.65 2.08
N GLU A 57 8.56 5.04 0.91
CA GLU A 57 8.80 5.68 -0.38
C GLU A 57 7.59 5.43 -1.31
N PRO A 58 6.89 6.47 -1.80
CA PRO A 58 7.13 7.88 -1.50
C PRO A 58 6.69 8.25 -0.07
N LYS A 59 7.27 9.34 0.47
CA LYS A 59 6.98 9.82 1.84
C LYS A 59 5.53 10.31 2.03
N ASN A 60 4.95 10.92 0.99
CA ASN A 60 3.58 11.43 0.98
C ASN A 60 2.81 10.82 -0.20
N PRO A 61 2.48 9.53 -0.16
CA PRO A 61 1.80 8.86 -1.25
C PRO A 61 0.36 9.36 -1.39
N ARG A 62 -0.11 9.43 -2.63
CA ARG A 62 -1.52 9.62 -2.94
C ARG A 62 -2.21 8.25 -3.05
N PRO A 63 -3.54 8.19 -2.87
CA PRO A 63 -4.30 6.98 -3.18
C PRO A 63 -3.96 6.40 -4.55
N GLY A 64 -3.72 5.09 -4.56
CA GLY A 64 -3.32 4.35 -5.75
C GLY A 64 -1.83 4.36 -6.05
N ASP A 65 -1.01 5.12 -5.32
CA ASP A 65 0.44 5.04 -5.47
C ASP A 65 0.94 3.72 -4.87
N ILE A 66 1.98 3.13 -5.49
CA ILE A 66 2.64 1.95 -4.94
C ILE A 66 3.68 2.42 -3.94
N VAL A 67 3.47 2.07 -2.68
CA VAL A 67 4.31 2.47 -1.56
C VAL A 67 5.20 1.30 -1.18
N THR A 68 6.48 1.56 -1.04
CA THR A 68 7.43 0.64 -0.41
C THR A 68 7.68 1.11 1.01
N VAL A 69 7.38 0.27 2.00
CA VAL A 69 7.76 0.52 3.40
C VAL A 69 8.95 -0.34 3.78
N THR A 70 9.87 0.23 4.54
CA THR A 70 11.08 -0.46 4.98
C THR A 70 11.29 -0.26 6.47
N ALA A 71 11.50 -1.36 7.21
CA ALA A 71 11.69 -1.32 8.65
C ALA A 71 13.06 -0.68 8.93
N ASN A 72 13.12 0.17 9.96
CA ASN A 72 14.39 0.78 10.33
C ASN A 72 15.41 -0.30 10.70
N LYS A 73 16.70 -0.02 10.45
CA LYS A 73 17.76 -0.90 10.94
C LYS A 73 17.78 -0.82 12.46
N ASP A 74 18.04 -1.96 13.10
CA ASP A 74 18.22 -2.03 14.55
C ASP A 74 19.61 -1.44 14.85
N GLU A 75 19.67 -0.13 15.06
CA GLU A 75 20.91 0.55 15.45
C GLU A 75 21.22 0.39 16.94
N ASN A 76 20.21 -0.05 17.72
CA ASN A 76 20.32 -0.27 19.15
C ASN A 76 20.34 -1.77 19.47
N PRO A 77 21.40 -2.30 20.10
CA PRO A 77 21.47 -3.72 20.49
C PRO A 77 20.40 -4.16 21.51
N ASN A 78 19.69 -3.21 22.15
CA ASN A 78 18.56 -3.49 23.05
C ASN A 78 17.20 -3.43 22.35
N GLN A 79 17.16 -3.07 21.06
CA GLN A 79 15.91 -3.01 20.30
C GLN A 79 15.56 -4.42 19.80
N LYS A 80 14.33 -4.84 20.09
CA LYS A 80 13.83 -6.15 19.66
C LYS A 80 13.74 -6.21 18.14
N ASP A 81 14.27 -7.28 17.56
CA ASP A 81 14.29 -7.52 16.11
C ASP A 81 12.89 -7.35 15.49
N PHE A 82 12.85 -6.72 14.32
CA PHE A 82 11.68 -6.70 13.45
C PHE A 82 11.13 -8.12 13.23
N LEU A 83 9.82 -8.31 13.43
CA LEU A 83 9.12 -9.57 13.20
C LEU A 83 8.21 -9.50 11.96
N PHE A 84 7.32 -8.50 11.89
CA PHE A 84 6.37 -8.35 10.78
C PHE A 84 5.74 -6.96 10.70
N TRP A 85 5.11 -6.65 9.57
CA TRP A 85 4.28 -5.46 9.38
C TRP A 85 2.82 -5.69 9.77
N ALA A 86 2.26 -4.78 10.55
CA ALA A 86 0.83 -4.72 10.84
C ALA A 86 0.21 -3.42 10.29
N THR A 87 -1.05 -3.47 9.88
CA THR A 87 -1.75 -2.33 9.28
C THR A 87 -3.06 -2.02 10.02
N ASP A 88 -3.40 -0.75 10.11
CA ASP A 88 -4.67 -0.25 10.64
C ASP A 88 -5.21 0.90 9.76
N PRO A 89 -6.36 0.74 9.08
CA PRO A 89 -7.18 -0.47 9.04
C PRO A 89 -6.43 -1.65 8.41
N PRO A 90 -6.84 -2.91 8.70
CA PRO A 90 -6.21 -4.08 8.12
C PRO A 90 -6.29 -4.07 6.60
N ILE A 91 -5.13 -4.14 5.96
CA ILE A 91 -4.98 -4.44 4.54
C ILE A 91 -4.09 -5.66 4.37
N LYS A 92 -4.28 -6.39 3.27
CA LYS A 92 -3.38 -7.47 2.90
C LYS A 92 -2.03 -6.88 2.48
N ILE A 93 -0.97 -7.36 3.11
CA ILE A 93 0.41 -7.11 2.73
C ILE A 93 0.99 -8.45 2.33
N ASP A 94 1.55 -8.55 1.14
CA ASP A 94 2.25 -9.76 0.74
C ASP A 94 3.59 -9.87 1.46
N GLN A 95 3.92 -11.09 1.91
CA GLN A 95 5.14 -11.39 2.67
C GLN A 95 5.43 -10.38 3.80
N PRO A 96 4.52 -10.21 4.78
CA PRO A 96 4.60 -9.15 5.80
C PRO A 96 5.82 -9.29 6.74
N TYR A 97 6.52 -10.42 6.69
CA TYR A 97 7.75 -10.71 7.44
C TYR A 97 9.02 -10.19 6.74
N ASN A 98 8.92 -9.70 5.50
CA ASN A 98 10.05 -9.05 4.83
C ASN A 98 10.29 -7.66 5.42
N ARG A 99 11.57 -7.29 5.61
CA ARG A 99 11.94 -5.93 6.06
C ARG A 99 11.41 -4.84 5.13
N SER A 100 11.31 -5.12 3.84
CA SER A 100 10.76 -4.21 2.85
C SER A 100 9.59 -4.87 2.13
N VAL A 101 8.44 -4.20 2.12
CA VAL A 101 7.20 -4.69 1.49
C VAL A 101 6.54 -3.58 0.69
N LYS A 102 5.74 -3.97 -0.29
CA LYS A 102 4.98 -3.05 -1.15
C LYS A 102 3.49 -3.19 -0.93
N PHE A 103 2.78 -2.09 -1.03
CA PHE A 103 1.32 -2.08 -1.07
C PHE A 103 0.80 -0.90 -1.89
N CYS A 104 -0.46 -0.95 -2.28
CA CYS A 104 -1.13 0.16 -2.93
C CYS A 104 -1.79 1.07 -1.89
N MET A 105 -1.47 2.36 -1.89
CA MET A 105 -2.02 3.32 -0.95
C MET A 105 -3.55 3.38 -1.07
N PRO A 106 -4.33 3.10 -0.01
CA PRO A 106 -5.79 3.16 -0.08
C PRO A 106 -6.30 4.60 -0.14
N SER A 107 -7.58 4.77 -0.51
CA SER A 107 -8.31 6.05 -0.44
C SER A 107 -8.71 6.46 0.99
N THR A 108 -8.18 5.79 2.02
CA THR A 108 -8.44 6.03 3.44
C THR A 108 -7.12 6.22 4.18
N ASN A 109 -7.16 6.84 5.36
CA ASN A 109 -5.99 6.88 6.23
C ASN A 109 -5.55 5.45 6.59
N ILE A 110 -4.24 5.26 6.67
CA ILE A 110 -3.65 3.99 7.07
C ILE A 110 -2.39 4.21 7.90
N THR A 111 -2.26 3.39 8.94
CA THR A 111 -1.06 3.25 9.75
C THR A 111 -0.40 1.90 9.45
N VAL A 112 0.89 1.92 9.15
CA VAL A 112 1.72 0.73 8.92
C VAL A 112 2.79 0.68 10.01
N SER A 113 2.76 -0.37 10.83
CA SER A 113 3.63 -0.49 12.00
C SER A 113 4.55 -1.70 11.87
N ALA A 114 5.85 -1.47 12.03
CA ALA A 114 6.83 -2.53 12.26
C ALA A 114 6.62 -3.09 13.68
N LYS A 115 6.31 -4.39 13.78
CA LYS A 115 6.12 -5.08 15.06
C LYS A 115 7.39 -5.84 15.42
N PRO A 116 7.92 -5.67 16.64
CA PRO A 116 9.05 -6.46 17.12
C PRO A 116 8.63 -7.87 17.55
N ARG A 117 9.60 -8.75 17.76
CA ARG A 117 9.38 -9.98 18.54
C ARG A 117 8.92 -9.63 19.97
N LEU A 118 8.03 -10.44 20.54
CA LEU A 118 7.56 -10.28 21.93
C LEU A 118 8.61 -10.80 22.91
#